data_AF-A0A6G0UX18-F1
#
_entry.id   AF-A0A6G0UX18-F1
#
_cell.length_a   1.000
_cell.length_b   1.000
_cell.length_c   1.000
_cell.angle_alpha   90.00
_cell.angle_beta   90.00
_cell.angle_gamma   90.00
#
_symmetry.space_group_name_H-M   'P 1'
#
loop_
_entity.id
_entity.type
_entity.pdbx_description
1 polymer ?
#
loop_
_entity_poly.entity_id
_entity_poly.type
_entity_poly.pdbx_seq_one_letter_code
_entity_poly.pdbx_strand_id
1 'polypeptide(L)'
;MNTKVVAVLLICLLYTVQAGPYCAVCTTIIDAVIKQDNNNFSNVTPDQLEQQLDAQCDVQFNDSLEKNLCKGFAKQDKTTLLNALKAGKSSQECCTEGGAC
;
A
#
# COMPACT_ATOMS: atom_id res chain seq x y z
N MET A 1 44.16 -15.63 -16.53
CA MET A 1 42.70 -15.57 -16.75
C MET A 1 42.05 -16.58 -15.83
N ASN A 2 41.49 -16.13 -14.69
CA ASN A 2 40.84 -17.00 -13.72
C ASN A 2 39.42 -16.47 -13.49
N THR A 3 38.47 -17.13 -14.14
CA THR A 3 37.04 -16.89 -14.14
C THR A 3 36.45 -17.25 -12.77
N LYS A 4 36.43 -16.31 -11.82
CA LYS A 4 35.63 -16.39 -10.59
C LYS A 4 35.07 -15.01 -10.22
N VAL A 5 34.57 -14.31 -11.22
CA VAL A 5 33.58 -13.24 -11.04
C VAL A 5 32.29 -13.82 -11.60
N VAL A 6 31.15 -13.51 -10.97
CA VAL A 6 29.78 -13.95 -11.32
C VAL A 6 29.32 -15.21 -10.57
N ALA A 7 28.87 -15.05 -9.32
CA ALA A 7 27.81 -15.88 -8.73
C ALA A 7 27.31 -15.34 -7.37
N VAL A 8 26.88 -14.07 -7.30
CA VAL A 8 26.03 -13.59 -6.17
C VAL A 8 25.00 -12.57 -6.70
N LEU A 9 24.24 -12.98 -7.72
CA LEU A 9 23.13 -12.21 -8.28
C LEU A 9 22.05 -13.20 -8.72
N LEU A 10 21.39 -13.89 -7.77
CA LEU A 10 20.25 -14.77 -8.11
C LEU A 10 19.49 -15.32 -6.88
N ILE A 11 19.16 -14.47 -5.89
CA ILE A 11 18.12 -14.80 -4.90
C ILE A 11 17.19 -13.60 -4.69
N CYS A 12 16.59 -13.09 -5.75
CA CYS A 12 15.44 -12.18 -5.67
C CYS A 12 14.27 -12.61 -6.57
N LEU A 13 14.32 -13.81 -7.19
CA LEU A 13 13.46 -14.12 -8.34
C LEU A 13 12.24 -15.01 -8.07
N LEU A 14 11.92 -15.41 -6.83
CA LEU A 14 10.80 -16.38 -6.62
C LEU A 14 9.89 -16.09 -5.43
N TYR A 15 9.79 -14.83 -5.01
CA TYR A 15 8.62 -14.41 -4.23
C TYR A 15 7.77 -13.50 -5.12
N THR A 16 7.18 -14.06 -6.17
CA THR A 16 5.89 -13.56 -6.59
C THR A 16 4.93 -13.92 -5.46
N VAL A 17 4.94 -13.13 -4.39
CA VAL A 17 3.83 -13.10 -3.46
C VAL A 17 2.69 -12.68 -4.36
N GLN A 18 1.86 -13.63 -4.79
CA GLN A 18 0.58 -13.32 -5.39
C GLN A 18 -0.11 -12.52 -4.31
N ALA A 19 -0.05 -11.19 -4.42
CA ALA A 19 -0.66 -10.27 -3.49
C ALA A 19 -2.08 -10.77 -3.29
N GLY A 20 -2.40 -11.19 -2.06
CA GLY A 20 -3.74 -11.65 -1.75
C GLY A 20 -4.74 -10.54 -2.10
N PRO A 21 -6.04 -10.86 -2.24
CA PRO A 21 -7.06 -9.86 -2.56
C PRO A 21 -7.00 -8.66 -1.61
N TYR A 22 -6.56 -8.87 -0.37
CA TYR A 22 -6.37 -7.82 0.61
C TYR A 22 -5.20 -6.86 0.29
N CYS A 23 -4.05 -7.40 -0.12
CA CYS A 23 -2.90 -6.60 -0.57
C CYS A 23 -3.24 -5.79 -1.82
N ALA A 24 -3.92 -6.40 -2.80
CA ALA A 24 -4.34 -5.71 -4.03
C ALA A 24 -5.33 -4.57 -3.76
N VAL A 25 -6.29 -4.77 -2.85
CA VAL A 25 -7.21 -3.72 -2.41
C VAL A 25 -6.45 -2.57 -1.75
N CYS A 26 -5.52 -2.89 -0.83
CA CYS A 26 -4.70 -1.89 -0.17
C CYS A 26 -3.86 -1.08 -1.16
N THR A 27 -3.11 -1.73 -2.05
CA THR A 27 -2.21 -1.01 -2.96
C THR A 27 -2.99 -0.08 -3.88
N THR A 28 -4.18 -0.50 -4.32
CA THR A 28 -5.08 0.30 -5.17
C THR A 28 -5.51 1.60 -4.50
N ILE A 29 -5.96 1.55 -3.24
CA ILE A 29 -6.40 2.77 -2.53
C ILE A 29 -5.23 3.63 -2.08
N ILE A 30 -4.09 3.04 -1.75
CA ILE A 30 -2.89 3.81 -1.41
C ILE A 30 -2.40 4.58 -2.63
N ASP A 31 -2.33 3.95 -3.80
CA ASP A 31 -1.99 4.64 -5.04
C ASP A 31 -2.99 5.76 -5.35
N ALA A 32 -4.27 5.55 -5.06
CA ALA A 32 -5.30 6.56 -5.27
C ALA A 32 -5.12 7.79 -4.35
N VAL A 33 -4.85 7.60 -3.05
CA VAL A 33 -4.60 8.73 -2.13
C VAL A 33 -3.26 9.42 -2.40
N ILE A 34 -2.22 8.68 -2.79
CA ILE A 34 -0.94 9.26 -3.23
C ILE A 34 -1.17 10.19 -4.43
N LYS A 35 -1.98 9.76 -5.41
CA LYS A 35 -2.33 10.61 -6.55
C LYS A 35 -3.18 11.82 -6.14
N GLN A 36 -4.18 11.62 -5.29
CA GLN A 36 -5.07 12.69 -4.82
C GLN A 36 -4.31 13.81 -4.10
N ASP A 37 -3.40 13.43 -3.21
CA ASP A 37 -2.66 14.38 -2.37
C ASP A 37 -1.33 14.81 -3.00
N ASN A 38 -1.09 14.45 -4.27
CA ASN A 38 0.17 14.71 -4.98
C ASN A 38 1.41 14.26 -4.19
N ASN A 39 1.29 13.11 -3.51
CA ASN A 39 2.29 12.53 -2.62
C ASN A 39 2.70 13.44 -1.45
N ASN A 40 1.85 14.38 -1.02
CA ASN A 40 2.13 15.29 0.08
C ASN A 40 1.19 15.08 1.26
N PHE A 41 1.67 14.34 2.27
CA PHE A 41 0.92 14.01 3.48
C PHE A 41 1.32 14.85 4.70
N SER A 42 2.14 15.91 4.53
CA SER A 42 2.77 16.64 5.64
C SER A 42 1.77 17.18 6.68
N ASN A 43 0.61 17.64 6.20
CA ASN A 43 -0.45 18.24 7.03
C ASN A 43 -1.65 17.31 7.23
N VAL A 44 -1.57 16.06 6.77
CA VAL A 44 -2.65 15.08 6.91
C VAL A 44 -2.60 14.49 8.32
N THR A 45 -3.77 14.42 8.97
CA THR A 45 -3.98 13.71 10.24
C THR A 45 -4.42 12.27 9.98
N PRO A 46 -4.30 11.35 10.97
CA PRO A 46 -4.79 9.99 10.84
C PRO A 46 -6.28 9.90 10.47
N ASP A 47 -7.12 10.77 11.05
CA ASP A 47 -8.55 10.81 10.76
C ASP A 47 -8.85 11.33 9.35
N GLN A 48 -8.08 12.32 8.88
CA GLN A 48 -8.19 12.77 7.48
C GLN A 48 -7.77 11.68 6.50
N LEU A 49 -6.68 10.96 6.80
CA LEU A 49 -6.25 9.83 5.97
C LEU A 49 -7.31 8.74 5.91
N GLU A 50 -7.92 8.36 7.04
CA GLU A 50 -9.03 7.41 7.05
C GLU A 50 -10.18 7.87 6.14
N GLN A 51 -10.61 9.12 6.24
CA GLN A 51 -11.70 9.65 5.42
C GLN A 51 -11.35 9.63 3.93
N GLN A 52 -10.10 9.95 3.58
CA GLN A 52 -9.62 9.87 2.20
C GLN A 52 -9.62 8.43 1.70
N LEU A 53 -9.12 7.47 2.50
CA LEU A 53 -9.11 6.05 2.15
C LEU A 53 -10.53 5.49 2.00
N ASP A 54 -11.43 5.80 2.94
CA ASP A 54 -12.85 5.36 2.88
C ASP A 54 -13.55 5.92 1.63
N ALA A 55 -13.30 7.19 1.30
CA ALA A 55 -13.81 7.78 0.06
C ALA A 55 -13.26 7.08 -1.19
N GLN A 56 -11.97 6.72 -1.20
CA GLN A 56 -11.39 5.94 -2.30
C GLN A 56 -11.97 4.52 -2.38
N CYS A 57 -12.38 3.90 -1.27
CA CYS A 57 -13.09 2.62 -1.32
C CYS A 57 -14.40 2.70 -2.13
N ASP A 58 -15.12 3.81 -2.01
CA ASP A 58 -16.37 4.01 -2.75
C ASP A 58 -16.15 4.33 -4.24
N VAL A 59 -14.99 4.89 -4.58
CA VAL A 59 -14.60 5.24 -5.95
C VAL A 59 -13.99 4.06 -6.70
N GLN A 60 -13.11 3.30 -6.05
CA GLN A 60 -12.30 2.27 -6.71
C GLN A 60 -13.04 0.93 -6.83
N PHE A 61 -14.00 0.64 -5.95
CA PHE A 61 -14.65 -0.68 -5.89
C PHE A 61 -16.17 -0.57 -6.03
N ASN A 62 -16.71 -1.34 -6.98
CA ASN A 62 -18.15 -1.53 -7.16
C ASN A 62 -18.63 -2.84 -6.52
N ASP A 63 -17.74 -3.83 -6.37
CA ASP A 63 -18.07 -5.09 -5.69
C ASP A 63 -18.18 -4.88 -4.18
N SER A 64 -19.19 -5.51 -3.57
CA SER A 64 -19.48 -5.32 -2.14
C SER A 64 -18.43 -5.95 -1.23
N LEU A 65 -17.78 -7.04 -1.66
CA LEU A 65 -16.73 -7.69 -0.88
C LEU A 65 -15.46 -6.83 -0.88
N GLU A 66 -15.01 -6.40 -2.05
CA GLU A 66 -13.82 -5.55 -2.18
C GLU A 66 -14.00 -4.22 -1.44
N LYS A 67 -15.18 -3.59 -1.59
CA LYS A 67 -15.52 -2.37 -0.85
C LYS A 67 -15.48 -2.58 0.66
N ASN A 68 -16.04 -3.68 1.17
CA ASN A 68 -16.00 -3.97 2.61
C ASN A 68 -14.58 -4.24 3.12
N LEU A 69 -13.77 -4.98 2.37
CA LEU A 69 -12.35 -5.19 2.70
C LEU A 69 -11.58 -3.87 2.75
N CYS A 70 -11.83 -3.01 1.76
CA CYS A 70 -11.24 -1.68 1.67
C CYS A 70 -11.61 -0.81 2.87
N LYS A 71 -12.90 -0.73 3.21
CA LYS A 71 -13.38 0.05 4.37
C LYS A 71 -12.88 -0.52 5.69
N GLY A 72 -12.66 -1.83 5.76
CA GLY A 72 -11.97 -2.48 6.88
C GLY A 72 -10.52 -2.00 7.01
N PHE A 73 -9.79 -1.98 5.90
CA PHE A 73 -8.41 -1.48 5.87
C PHE A 73 -8.31 0.00 6.23
N ALA A 74 -9.18 0.87 5.68
CA ALA A 74 -9.15 2.32 5.94
C ALA A 74 -9.23 2.67 7.45
N LYS A 75 -9.80 1.76 8.24
CA LYS A 75 -9.95 1.89 9.69
C LYS A 75 -8.77 1.35 10.49
N GLN A 76 -7.88 0.57 9.87
CA GLN A 76 -6.75 -0.07 10.53
C GLN A 76 -5.49 0.79 10.52
N ASP A 77 -4.77 0.73 11.64
CA ASP A 77 -3.42 1.24 11.87
C ASP A 77 -3.01 2.51 11.09
N LYS A 78 -3.91 3.51 11.14
CA LYS A 78 -3.85 4.77 10.38
C LYS A 78 -2.56 5.55 10.66
N THR A 79 -2.04 5.44 11.88
CA THR A 79 -0.80 6.10 12.30
C THR A 79 0.41 5.50 11.60
N THR A 80 0.51 4.16 11.58
CA THR A 80 1.60 3.45 10.89
C THR A 80 1.59 3.76 9.40
N LEU A 81 0.40 3.69 8.79
CA LEU A 81 0.21 3.99 7.37
C LEU A 81 0.52 5.44 7.02
N LEU A 82 0.04 6.41 7.81
CA LEU A 82 0.34 7.83 7.60
C LEU A 82 1.84 8.12 7.74
N ASN A 83 2.53 7.48 8.68
CA ASN A 83 3.97 7.63 8.83
C ASN A 83 4.73 7.07 7.62
N ALA A 84 4.30 5.94 7.06
CA ALA A 84 4.84 5.38 5.82
C ALA A 84 4.66 6.34 4.63
N LEU A 85 3.46 6.90 4.48
CA LEU A 85 3.15 7.89 3.44
C LEU A 85 3.96 9.19 3.60
N LYS A 86 4.11 9.70 4.82
CA LYS A 86 4.97 10.85 5.12
C LYS A 86 6.45 10.58 4.84
N ALA A 87 6.88 9.33 4.96
CA ALA A 87 8.23 8.90 4.57
C ALA A 87 8.39 8.70 3.06
N GLY A 88 7.34 8.91 2.25
CA GLY A 88 7.38 8.78 0.79
C GLY A 88 7.47 7.34 0.31
N LYS A 89 7.03 6.37 1.11
CA LYS A 89 7.04 4.95 0.75
C LYS A 89 6.04 4.64 -0.37
N SER A 90 6.34 3.63 -1.17
CA SER A 90 5.42 3.12 -2.20
C SER A 90 4.17 2.49 -1.59
N SER A 91 3.13 2.30 -2.39
CA SER A 91 1.92 1.59 -1.96
C SER A 91 2.21 0.18 -1.46
N GLN A 92 3.13 -0.55 -2.09
CA GLN A 92 3.55 -1.87 -1.65
C GLN A 92 4.17 -1.84 -0.25
N GLU A 93 5.08 -0.90 0.01
CA GLU A 93 5.72 -0.74 1.32
C GLU A 93 4.71 -0.31 2.39
N CYS A 94 3.84 0.65 2.07
CA CYS A 94 2.76 1.09 2.96
C CYS A 94 1.83 -0.07 3.33
N CYS A 95 1.43 -0.88 2.35
CA CYS A 95 0.54 -2.02 2.57
C CYS A 95 1.22 -3.18 3.30
N THR A 96 2.55 -3.33 3.15
CA THR A 96 3.33 -4.30 3.93
C THR A 96 3.40 -3.88 5.40
N GLU A 97 3.62 -2.59 5.66
CA GLU A 97 3.67 -2.05 7.03
C GLU A 97 2.30 -2.05 7.72
N GLY A 98 1.23 -1.89 6.93
CA GLY A 98 -0.15 -2.05 7.40
C GLY A 98 -0.60 -3.50 7.56
N GLY A 99 0.25 -4.49 7.24
CA GLY A 99 -0.08 -5.92 7.34
C GLY A 99 -1.10 -6.42 6.31
N ALA A 100 -1.34 -5.65 5.24
CA ALA A 100 -2.21 -6.05 4.14
C ALA A 100 -1.46 -6.88 3.09
N CYS A 101 -0.17 -6.61 2.96
CA CYS A 101 0.86 -7.42 2.31
C CYS A 101 1.86 -7.86 3.41
#